data_AF-A0A2E6S121-F1
#
_entry.id   AF-A0A2E6S121-F1
#
_cell.length_a   1.000
_cell.length_b   1.000
_cell.length_c   1.000
_cell.angle_alpha   90.00
_cell.angle_beta   90.00
_cell.angle_gamma   90.00
#
_symmetry.space_group_name_H-M   'P 1'
#
loop_
_entity.id
_entity.type
_entity.pdbx_description
1 polymer ?
#
loop_
_entity_poly.entity_id
_entity_poly.type
_entity_poly.pdbx_seq_one_letter_code
_entity_poly.pdbx_strand_id
1 'polypeptide(L)'
;MVKSLVKKEEMSQLFAPSCLLLMLKKAEKELDWKLLTLMKTNLFAIAKITTASGLKGEVNLRPLIRQFQDYVSNDLYVGFDKSVASDIKIANVSGSVNKPRFHFEGLHSRNDAEAMIGKLLFASVNKEDPINLISPDLIGASVISNNGKNIGTLVDMMSLPAHDVYVISNSNNKEVLIPVVPEFIESVDYDSQNVIISPIEGLF
;
A
#
# COMPACT_ATOMS: atom_id res chain seq x y z
N MET A 1 -7.17 -17.62 -20.92
CA MET A 1 -7.09 -19.09 -21.12
C MET A 1 -6.51 -19.50 -22.49
N VAL A 2 -6.64 -18.70 -23.57
CA VAL A 2 -6.23 -19.11 -24.93
C VAL A 2 -4.76 -18.78 -25.29
N LYS A 3 -4.16 -17.71 -24.71
CA LYS A 3 -2.76 -17.30 -25.02
C LYS A 3 -1.67 -18.21 -24.43
N SER A 4 -1.98 -19.06 -23.45
CA SER A 4 -0.99 -19.97 -22.83
C SER A 4 -0.83 -21.30 -23.57
N LEU A 5 -1.77 -21.65 -24.45
CA LEU A 5 -1.74 -22.93 -25.19
C LEU A 5 -0.84 -22.84 -26.42
N VAL A 6 -0.82 -21.70 -27.13
CA VAL A 6 -0.03 -21.53 -28.36
C VAL A 6 1.48 -21.61 -28.13
N LYS A 7 1.98 -21.16 -26.97
CA LYS A 7 3.41 -21.30 -26.62
C LYS A 7 3.83 -22.72 -26.24
N LYS A 8 2.88 -23.63 -25.98
CA LYS A 8 3.14 -25.00 -25.53
C LYS A 8 3.52 -25.92 -26.68
N GLU A 9 3.01 -25.65 -27.89
CA GLU A 9 3.30 -26.44 -29.09
C GLU A 9 4.69 -26.14 -29.69
N GLU A 10 5.11 -24.87 -29.75
CA GLU A 10 6.43 -24.51 -30.30
C GLU A 10 7.61 -24.94 -29.41
N MET A 11 7.42 -25.04 -28.09
CA MET A 11 8.46 -25.45 -27.13
C MET A 11 8.70 -26.98 -27.11
N SER A 12 7.81 -27.78 -27.70
CA SER A 12 7.88 -29.24 -27.70
C SER A 12 8.89 -29.83 -28.69
N GLN A 13 9.31 -29.04 -29.70
CA GLN A 13 10.24 -29.48 -30.75
C GLN A 13 11.72 -29.20 -30.45
N LEU A 14 12.04 -28.45 -29.39
CA LEU A 14 13.42 -28.03 -29.08
C LEU A 14 14.08 -28.71 -27.87
N PHE A 15 13.35 -29.46 -27.04
CA PHE A 15 13.90 -29.98 -25.78
C PHE A 15 13.46 -31.43 -25.49
N ALA A 16 14.38 -32.23 -24.94
CA ALA A 16 14.08 -33.61 -24.51
C ALA A 16 12.90 -33.63 -23.50
N PRO A 17 12.05 -34.68 -23.50
CA PRO A 17 10.84 -34.74 -22.67
C PRO A 17 11.09 -34.51 -21.17
N SER A 18 12.25 -34.93 -20.67
CA SER A 18 12.69 -34.72 -19.29
C SER A 18 12.98 -33.25 -18.96
N CYS A 19 13.54 -32.48 -19.90
CA CYS A 19 13.80 -31.05 -19.74
C CYS A 19 12.51 -30.22 -19.73
N LEU A 20 11.54 -30.58 -20.58
CA LEU A 20 10.25 -29.88 -20.63
C LEU A 20 9.46 -30.06 -19.32
N LEU A 21 9.47 -31.27 -18.75
CA LEU A 21 8.82 -31.54 -17.45
C LEU A 21 9.49 -30.78 -16.29
N LEU A 22 10.82 -30.66 -16.31
CA LEU A 22 11.56 -29.89 -15.30
C LEU A 22 11.26 -28.39 -15.40
N MET A 23 11.19 -27.86 -16.62
CA MET A 23 10.83 -26.47 -16.92
C MET A 23 9.40 -26.16 -16.47
N LEU A 24 8.44 -27.05 -16.74
CA LEU A 24 7.05 -26.89 -16.33
C LEU A 24 6.90 -26.91 -14.80
N LYS A 25 7.55 -27.87 -14.12
CA LYS A 25 7.56 -27.92 -12.64
C LYS A 25 8.22 -26.69 -12.02
N LYS A 26 9.28 -26.16 -12.65
CA LYS A 26 9.93 -24.92 -12.20
C LYS A 26 9.00 -23.72 -12.39
N ALA A 27 8.33 -23.61 -13.53
CA ALA A 27 7.37 -22.55 -13.82
C ALA A 27 6.13 -22.61 -12.90
N GLU A 28 5.61 -23.80 -12.61
CA GLU A 28 4.52 -24.00 -11.65
C GLU A 28 4.94 -23.57 -10.24
N LYS A 29 6.11 -24.02 -9.77
CA LYS A 29 6.66 -23.57 -8.48
C LYS A 29 6.92 -22.06 -8.48
N GLU A 30 7.29 -21.50 -9.63
CA GLU A 30 7.45 -20.05 -9.80
C GLU A 30 6.15 -19.26 -9.70
N LEU A 31 5.06 -19.77 -10.28
CA LEU A 31 3.73 -19.20 -10.10
C LEU A 31 3.25 -19.37 -8.66
N ASP A 32 3.48 -20.54 -8.05
CA ASP A 32 2.99 -20.84 -6.71
C ASP A 32 3.64 -19.93 -5.66
N TRP A 33 4.97 -19.70 -5.74
CA TRP A 33 5.62 -18.74 -4.83
C TRP A 33 5.18 -17.31 -5.11
N LYS A 34 5.02 -16.89 -6.38
CA LYS A 34 4.53 -15.54 -6.70
C LYS A 34 3.11 -15.31 -6.21
N LEU A 35 2.24 -16.32 -6.32
CA LEU A 35 0.88 -16.28 -5.81
C LEU A 35 0.88 -16.23 -4.28
N LEU A 36 1.71 -17.04 -3.60
CA LEU A 36 1.88 -16.99 -2.15
C LEU A 36 2.44 -15.64 -1.67
N THR A 37 3.37 -15.03 -2.41
CA THR A 37 3.89 -13.68 -2.14
C THR A 37 2.80 -12.62 -2.37
N LEU A 38 2.06 -12.71 -3.47
CA LEU A 38 0.92 -11.83 -3.78
C LEU A 38 -0.20 -11.94 -2.73
N MET A 39 -0.41 -13.12 -2.14
CA MET A 39 -1.37 -13.36 -1.06
C MET A 39 -0.95 -12.74 0.29
N LYS A 40 0.32 -12.40 0.45
CA LYS A 40 0.86 -11.75 1.66
C LYS A 40 1.05 -10.24 1.52
N THR A 41 0.93 -9.70 0.31
CA THR A 41 1.12 -8.28 0.04
C THR A 41 -0.21 -7.55 -0.02
N ASN A 42 -0.32 -6.47 0.74
CA ASN A 42 -1.40 -5.51 0.67
C ASN A 42 -0.96 -4.27 -0.12
N LEU A 43 -1.91 -3.55 -0.71
CA LEU A 43 -1.63 -2.27 -1.35
C LEU A 43 -1.93 -1.14 -0.37
N PHE A 44 -0.93 -0.31 -0.10
CA PHE A 44 -1.07 0.86 0.78
C PHE A 44 -0.90 2.14 -0.03
N ALA A 45 -1.82 3.09 0.11
CA ALA A 45 -1.75 4.37 -0.60
C ALA A 45 -0.69 5.28 0.03
N ILE A 46 0.40 5.55 -0.69
CA ILE A 46 1.54 6.33 -0.17
C ILE A 46 1.54 7.78 -0.67
N ALA A 47 0.93 8.06 -1.82
CA ALA A 47 0.87 9.40 -2.40
C ALA A 47 -0.33 9.56 -3.33
N LYS A 48 -0.69 10.82 -3.60
CA LYS A 48 -1.64 11.20 -4.65
C LYS A 48 -0.93 11.94 -5.78
N ILE A 49 -1.26 11.59 -7.02
CA ILE A 49 -0.78 12.33 -8.19
C ILE A 49 -1.60 13.61 -8.32
N THR A 50 -0.94 14.76 -8.24
CA THR A 50 -1.64 16.06 -8.11
C THR A 50 -1.66 16.86 -9.40
N THR A 51 -0.53 16.92 -10.10
CA THR A 51 -0.36 17.81 -11.26
C THR A 51 0.63 17.19 -12.25
N ALA A 52 0.39 17.44 -13.53
CA ALA A 52 1.37 17.19 -14.58
C ALA A 52 2.48 18.25 -14.51
N SER A 53 3.71 17.81 -14.74
CA SER A 53 4.89 18.65 -14.72
C SER A 53 5.70 18.49 -16.02
N GLY A 54 6.23 19.61 -16.51
CA GLY A 54 6.92 19.64 -17.78
C GLY A 54 6.06 19.21 -18.99
N LEU A 55 6.74 18.74 -20.04
CA LEU A 55 6.13 18.28 -21.29
C LEU A 55 6.36 16.78 -21.57
N LYS A 56 7.25 16.15 -20.80
CA LYS A 56 7.73 14.78 -21.02
C LYS A 56 7.09 13.77 -20.07
N GLY A 57 5.82 13.94 -19.70
CA GLY A 57 5.12 12.98 -18.86
C GLY A 57 5.54 12.95 -17.38
N GLU A 58 6.20 13.99 -16.86
CA GLU A 58 6.51 14.06 -15.42
C GLU A 58 5.25 14.45 -14.62
N VAL A 59 5.17 14.02 -13.37
CA VAL A 59 4.09 14.35 -12.45
C VAL A 59 4.62 14.77 -11.08
N ASN A 60 3.82 15.56 -10.35
CA ASN A 60 4.07 15.86 -8.95
C ASN A 60 3.21 14.96 -8.05
N LEU A 61 3.86 14.39 -7.05
CA LEU A 61 3.21 13.57 -6.02
C LEU A 61 3.01 14.39 -4.75
N ARG A 62 1.85 14.24 -4.12
CA ARG A 62 1.62 14.68 -2.74
C ARG A 62 1.65 13.45 -1.85
N PRO A 63 2.67 13.30 -0.97
CA PRO A 63 2.70 12.22 0.01
C PRO A 63 1.44 12.21 0.87
N LEU A 64 0.94 11.01 1.16
CA LEU A 64 -0.15 10.78 2.11
C LEU A 64 0.38 10.30 3.47
N ILE A 65 1.65 9.89 3.51
CA ILE A 65 2.32 9.40 4.72
C ILE A 65 3.64 10.16 4.92
N ARG A 66 4.08 10.25 6.18
CA ARG A 66 5.37 10.87 6.54
C ARG A 66 6.56 10.06 6.01
N GLN A 67 6.49 8.74 6.13
CA GLN A 67 7.54 7.79 5.73
C GLN A 67 7.56 7.49 4.21
N PHE A 68 7.07 8.40 3.36
CA PHE A 68 6.92 8.18 1.91
C PHE A 68 8.20 7.68 1.21
N GLN A 69 9.36 8.23 1.59
CA GLN A 69 10.65 7.85 1.02
C GLN A 69 11.01 6.37 1.27
N ASP A 70 10.49 5.78 2.34
CA ASP A 70 10.80 4.40 2.73
C ASP A 70 10.05 3.40 1.83
N TYR A 71 8.89 3.80 1.27
CA TYR A 71 8.02 2.93 0.48
C TYR A 71 8.07 3.18 -1.03
N VAL A 72 8.62 4.31 -1.47
CA VAL A 72 8.70 4.66 -2.91
C VAL A 72 9.62 3.70 -3.70
N SER A 73 10.42 2.89 -3.01
CA SER A 73 11.31 1.88 -3.61
C SER A 73 10.68 0.48 -3.70
N ASN A 74 9.47 0.28 -3.16
CA ASN A 74 8.76 -0.99 -3.24
C ASN A 74 8.16 -1.21 -4.64
N ASP A 75 7.50 -2.36 -4.85
CA ASP A 75 6.65 -2.55 -6.02
C ASP A 75 5.48 -1.56 -5.97
N LEU A 76 5.36 -0.72 -7.01
CA LEU A 76 4.38 0.36 -7.06
C LEU A 76 3.22 0.02 -7.99
N TYR A 77 2.06 0.55 -7.62
CA TYR A 77 0.82 0.43 -8.37
C TYR A 77 0.10 1.77 -8.42
N VAL A 78 -0.70 2.00 -9.45
CA VAL A 78 -1.40 3.26 -9.63
C VAL A 78 -2.85 3.03 -10.04
N GLY A 79 -3.76 3.76 -9.42
CA GLY A 79 -5.20 3.60 -9.67
C GLY A 79 -6.01 4.59 -8.86
N PHE A 80 -7.33 4.59 -9.05
CA PHE A 80 -8.23 5.34 -8.16
C PHE A 80 -8.38 4.64 -6.81
N ASP A 81 -8.39 3.30 -6.84
CA ASP A 81 -8.54 2.42 -5.68
C ASP A 81 -7.65 1.18 -5.84
N LYS A 82 -7.45 0.45 -4.74
CA LYS A 82 -6.62 -0.78 -4.70
C LYS A 82 -7.10 -1.85 -5.69
N SER A 83 -8.42 -1.94 -5.94
CA SER A 83 -9.04 -2.98 -6.77
C SER A 83 -8.80 -2.81 -8.27
N VAL A 84 -8.49 -1.59 -8.71
CA VAL A 84 -8.27 -1.22 -10.12
C VAL A 84 -6.87 -0.64 -10.35
N ALA A 85 -5.96 -0.86 -9.39
CA ALA A 85 -4.59 -0.41 -9.50
C ALA A 85 -3.80 -1.29 -10.48
N SER A 86 -3.04 -0.66 -11.37
CA SER A 86 -2.12 -1.33 -12.29
C SER A 86 -0.68 -1.13 -11.87
N ASP A 87 0.20 -2.06 -12.20
CA ASP A 87 1.63 -1.94 -11.93
C ASP A 87 2.22 -0.69 -12.59
N ILE A 88 3.15 -0.03 -11.90
CA ILE A 88 3.88 1.11 -12.43
C ILE A 88 5.30 1.13 -11.87
N LYS A 89 6.23 1.72 -12.61
CA LYS A 89 7.63 1.89 -12.18
C LYS A 89 8.07 3.32 -12.35
N ILE A 90 8.84 3.81 -11.40
CA ILE A 90 9.49 5.13 -11.49
C ILE A 90 10.74 4.96 -12.35
N ALA A 91 10.77 5.61 -13.51
CA ALA A 91 11.92 5.60 -14.40
C ALA A 91 12.97 6.63 -13.98
N ASN A 92 12.54 7.80 -13.49
CA ASN A 92 13.44 8.85 -13.01
C ASN A 92 12.74 9.80 -12.03
N VAL A 93 13.52 10.41 -11.15
CA VAL A 93 13.11 11.52 -10.29
C VAL A 93 13.99 12.73 -10.61
N SER A 94 13.36 13.83 -11.02
CA SER A 94 14.04 15.08 -11.40
C SER A 94 13.59 16.24 -10.49
N GLY A 95 14.26 17.39 -10.58
CA GLY A 95 13.90 18.58 -9.80
C GLY A 95 14.69 18.74 -8.50
N SER A 96 14.20 19.61 -7.62
CA SER A 96 14.85 19.92 -6.33
C SER A 96 14.30 19.02 -5.22
N VAL A 97 15.05 18.86 -4.14
CA VAL A 97 14.62 18.05 -2.96
C VAL A 97 13.23 18.46 -2.44
N ASN A 98 12.92 19.76 -2.43
CA ASN A 98 11.63 20.27 -1.95
C ASN A 98 10.50 20.19 -2.99
N LYS A 99 10.82 19.93 -4.27
CA LYS A 99 9.87 19.85 -5.38
C LYS A 99 10.30 18.77 -6.38
N PRO A 100 10.29 17.49 -5.96
CA PRO A 100 10.62 16.38 -6.84
C PRO A 100 9.52 16.20 -7.89
N ARG A 101 9.95 15.86 -9.10
CA ARG A 101 9.10 15.47 -10.22
C ARG A 101 9.38 14.02 -10.55
N PHE A 102 8.33 13.24 -10.66
CA PHE A 102 8.42 11.80 -10.88
C PHE A 102 8.06 11.51 -12.33
N HIS A 103 8.87 10.70 -12.98
CA HIS A 103 8.60 10.18 -14.31
C HIS A 103 8.41 8.68 -14.20
N PHE A 104 7.24 8.20 -14.62
CA PHE A 104 6.93 6.78 -14.63
C PHE A 104 7.21 6.18 -16.00
N GLU A 105 7.57 4.89 -16.04
CA GLU A 105 7.72 4.15 -17.28
C GLU A 105 6.43 4.19 -18.11
N GLY A 106 6.57 4.45 -19.42
CA GLY A 106 5.44 4.52 -20.35
C GLY A 106 4.72 5.88 -20.45
N LEU A 107 5.06 6.86 -19.60
CA LEU A 107 4.53 8.23 -19.74
C LEU A 107 5.50 9.05 -20.60
N HIS A 108 5.06 9.52 -21.77
CA HIS A 108 5.96 10.20 -22.72
C HIS A 108 5.53 11.63 -23.04
N SER A 109 4.30 11.99 -22.71
CA SER A 109 3.71 13.28 -23.04
C SER A 109 3.03 13.92 -21.83
N ARG A 110 2.79 15.23 -21.95
CA ARG A 110 1.97 15.96 -20.97
C ARG A 110 0.58 15.36 -20.81
N ASN A 111 -0.05 14.91 -21.91
CA ASN A 111 -1.38 14.30 -21.86
C ASN A 111 -1.36 13.00 -21.04
N ASP A 112 -0.30 12.20 -21.16
CA ASP A 112 -0.14 10.98 -20.34
C ASP A 112 -0.09 11.35 -18.86
N ALA A 113 0.71 12.37 -18.50
CA ALA A 113 0.78 12.86 -17.12
C ALA A 113 -0.55 13.43 -16.61
N GLU A 114 -1.30 14.16 -17.46
CA GLU A 114 -2.61 14.72 -17.09
C GLU A 114 -3.65 13.61 -16.85
N ALA A 115 -3.60 12.52 -17.61
CA ALA A 115 -4.45 11.34 -17.40
C ALA A 115 -4.16 10.60 -16.08
N MET A 116 -3.04 10.91 -15.42
CA MET A 116 -2.66 10.34 -14.14
C MET A 116 -3.13 11.18 -12.95
N ILE A 117 -3.53 12.43 -13.17
CA ILE A 117 -3.96 13.35 -12.11
C ILE A 117 -5.17 12.77 -11.37
N GLY A 118 -5.13 12.84 -10.04
CA GLY A 118 -6.19 12.35 -9.16
C GLY A 118 -6.01 10.90 -8.73
N LYS A 119 -5.23 10.09 -9.45
CA LYS A 119 -4.92 8.71 -9.06
C LYS A 119 -4.01 8.67 -7.82
N LEU A 120 -4.13 7.58 -7.09
CA LEU A 120 -3.30 7.23 -5.95
C LEU A 120 -2.12 6.36 -6.42
N LEU A 121 -0.97 6.60 -5.82
CA LEU A 121 0.20 5.73 -5.89
C LEU A 121 0.17 4.82 -4.67
N PHE A 122 0.17 3.52 -4.92
CA PHE A 122 0.20 2.48 -3.91
C PHE A 122 1.56 1.80 -3.88
N ALA A 123 2.02 1.44 -2.69
CA ALA A 123 3.13 0.52 -2.50
C ALA A 123 2.61 -0.85 -2.08
N SER A 124 3.26 -1.90 -2.58
CA SER A 124 3.13 -3.24 -2.02
C SER A 124 3.81 -3.29 -0.66
N VAL A 125 3.07 -3.75 0.36
CA VAL A 125 3.54 -3.86 1.74
C VAL A 125 3.15 -5.22 2.33
N ASN A 126 3.95 -5.75 3.24
CA ASN A 126 3.60 -6.99 3.96
C ASN A 126 2.45 -6.72 4.93
N LYS A 127 1.68 -7.75 5.32
CA LYS A 127 0.60 -7.60 6.31
C LYS A 127 1.09 -7.12 7.68
N GLU A 128 2.30 -7.53 8.06
CA GLU A 128 2.92 -7.17 9.34
C GLU A 128 3.66 -5.81 9.28
N ASP A 129 3.61 -5.12 8.15
CA ASP A 129 4.26 -3.82 8.00
C ASP A 129 3.61 -2.78 8.92
N PRO A 130 4.39 -2.00 9.71
CA PRO A 130 3.87 -0.97 10.62
C PRO A 130 2.97 0.08 9.94
N ILE A 131 3.15 0.32 8.63
CA ILE A 131 2.30 1.26 7.90
C ILE A 131 0.83 0.84 7.89
N ASN A 132 0.54 -0.45 8.01
CA ASN A 132 -0.84 -0.93 8.07
C ASN A 132 -1.55 -0.34 9.30
N LEU A 133 -0.87 -0.18 10.43
CA LEU A 133 -1.46 0.42 11.63
C LEU A 133 -2.01 1.85 11.37
N ILE A 134 -1.51 2.56 10.36
CA ILE A 134 -1.97 3.91 10.01
C ILE A 134 -2.84 3.93 8.75
N SER A 135 -3.49 2.82 8.43
CA SER A 135 -4.35 2.72 7.26
C SER A 135 -5.64 3.53 7.43
N PRO A 136 -6.00 4.40 6.45
CA PRO A 136 -7.30 5.08 6.44
C PRO A 136 -8.50 4.13 6.45
N ASP A 137 -8.32 2.87 6.04
CA ASP A 137 -9.36 1.84 6.05
C ASP A 137 -9.81 1.48 7.48
N LEU A 138 -9.04 1.88 8.50
CA LEU A 138 -9.36 1.69 9.92
C LEU A 138 -10.28 2.78 10.48
N ILE A 139 -10.51 3.87 9.77
CA ILE A 139 -11.44 4.91 10.23
C ILE A 139 -12.85 4.29 10.35
N GLY A 140 -13.47 4.49 11.51
CA GLY A 140 -14.73 3.86 11.91
C GLY A 140 -14.56 2.59 12.76
N ALA A 141 -13.33 2.10 12.95
CA ALA A 141 -13.08 0.94 13.79
C ALA A 141 -13.41 1.20 15.27
N SER A 142 -13.91 0.16 15.95
CA SER A 142 -14.10 0.19 17.40
C SER A 142 -12.75 0.02 18.09
N VAL A 143 -12.43 0.91 19.01
CA VAL A 143 -11.20 0.84 19.81
C VAL A 143 -11.51 0.26 21.17
N ILE A 144 -10.84 -0.83 21.51
CA ILE A 144 -11.10 -1.64 22.70
C ILE A 144 -9.79 -1.79 23.46
N SER A 145 -9.82 -1.63 24.78
CA SER A 145 -8.67 -1.95 25.63
C SER A 145 -8.50 -3.47 25.75
N ASN A 146 -7.27 -3.93 25.98
CA ASN A 146 -6.92 -5.32 26.30
C ASN A 146 -7.78 -5.96 27.42
N ASN A 147 -8.34 -5.15 28.33
CA ASN A 147 -9.28 -5.60 29.36
C ASN A 147 -10.74 -5.72 28.89
N GLY A 148 -11.01 -5.56 27.59
CA GLY A 148 -12.34 -5.62 26.97
C GLY A 148 -13.17 -4.34 27.09
N LYS A 149 -12.63 -3.26 27.66
CA LYS A 149 -13.35 -1.98 27.79
C LYS A 149 -13.41 -1.28 26.43
N ASN A 150 -14.61 -0.95 25.96
CA ASN A 150 -14.79 -0.09 24.79
C ASN A 150 -14.34 1.35 25.12
N ILE A 151 -13.41 1.86 24.34
CA ILE A 151 -12.83 3.19 24.48
C ILE A 151 -13.59 4.20 23.61
N GLY A 152 -14.00 3.78 22.41
CA GLY A 152 -14.72 4.61 21.48
C GLY A 152 -14.55 4.14 20.04
N THR A 153 -14.78 5.05 19.10
CA THR A 153 -14.60 4.81 17.66
C THR A 153 -13.43 5.63 17.15
N LEU A 154 -12.56 5.02 16.35
CA LEU A 154 -11.49 5.71 15.63
C LEU A 154 -12.12 6.63 14.58
N VAL A 155 -12.02 7.94 14.74
CA VAL A 155 -12.66 8.92 13.85
C VAL A 155 -11.68 9.61 12.92
N ASP A 156 -10.40 9.70 13.30
CA ASP A 156 -9.36 10.31 12.48
C ASP A 156 -7.96 9.78 12.86
N MET A 157 -6.97 10.03 12.00
CA MET A 157 -5.56 9.80 12.26
C MET A 157 -4.75 11.06 11.96
N MET A 158 -3.90 11.45 12.91
CA MET A 158 -3.05 12.63 12.79
C MET A 158 -1.59 12.23 12.78
N SER A 159 -0.83 12.71 11.79
CA SER A 159 0.63 12.60 11.81
C SER A 159 1.25 13.75 12.61
N LEU A 160 1.78 13.47 13.80
CA LEU A 160 2.60 14.41 14.57
C LEU A 160 4.10 14.22 14.25
N PRO A 161 4.98 15.18 14.59
CA PRO A 161 6.41 15.08 14.26
C PRO A 161 7.09 13.81 14.78
N ALA A 162 6.68 13.31 15.94
CA ALA A 162 7.23 12.10 16.56
C ALA A 162 6.49 10.83 16.12
N HIS A 163 5.16 10.81 16.28
CA HIS A 163 4.33 9.62 16.06
C HIS A 163 3.04 9.98 15.31
N ASP A 164 2.50 9.00 14.59
CA ASP A 164 1.11 9.03 14.18
C ASP A 164 0.21 8.81 15.40
N VAL A 165 -0.97 9.41 15.42
CA VAL A 165 -1.89 9.44 16.57
C VAL A 165 -3.30 9.13 16.10
N TYR A 166 -3.93 8.17 16.75
CA TYR A 166 -5.36 7.91 16.63
C TYR A 166 -6.17 8.95 17.37
N VAL A 167 -7.20 9.48 16.71
CA VAL A 167 -8.23 10.32 17.31
C VAL A 167 -9.46 9.45 17.52
N ILE A 168 -9.80 9.23 18.79
CA ILE A 168 -10.88 8.34 19.19
C ILE A 168 -12.01 9.16 19.79
N SER A 169 -13.22 9.06 19.24
CA SER A 169 -14.42 9.64 19.87
C SER A 169 -15.02 8.64 20.85
N ASN A 170 -15.04 9.01 22.13
CA ASN A 170 -15.66 8.18 23.17
C ASN A 170 -17.18 8.38 23.25
N SER A 171 -17.84 7.61 24.12
CA SER A 171 -19.30 7.67 24.30
C SER A 171 -19.85 9.05 24.73
N ASN A 172 -18.99 9.93 25.25
CA ASN A 172 -19.34 11.28 25.68
C ASN A 172 -18.98 12.34 24.62
N ASN A 173 -18.65 11.93 23.39
CA ASN A 173 -18.16 12.78 22.30
C ASN A 173 -16.90 13.58 22.69
N LYS A 174 -16.08 13.06 23.61
CA LYS A 174 -14.75 13.61 23.89
C LYS A 174 -13.72 12.85 23.07
N GLU A 175 -12.79 13.60 22.51
CA GLU A 175 -11.67 13.04 21.76
C GLU A 175 -10.59 12.53 22.73
N VAL A 176 -10.10 11.34 22.44
CA VAL A 176 -8.94 10.74 23.10
C VAL A 176 -7.87 10.49 22.05
N LEU A 177 -6.65 10.93 22.34
CA LEU A 177 -5.51 10.85 21.44
C LEU A 177 -4.58 9.72 21.89
N ILE A 178 -4.37 8.73 21.02
CA ILE A 178 -3.52 7.57 21.31
C ILE A 178 -2.40 7.45 20.28
N PRO A 179 -1.12 7.52 20.69
CA PRO A 179 0.00 7.29 19.79
C PRO A 179 -0.03 5.89 19.17
N VAL A 180 0.21 5.82 17.86
CA VAL A 180 0.32 4.58 17.10
C VAL A 180 1.74 4.05 17.24
N VAL A 181 2.00 3.44 18.38
CA VAL A 181 3.27 2.79 18.70
C VAL A 181 3.03 1.39 19.26
N PRO A 182 3.97 0.44 19.10
CA PRO A 182 3.79 -0.95 19.53
C PRO A 182 3.45 -1.12 21.02
N GLU A 183 3.82 -0.15 21.86
CA GLU A 183 3.52 -0.15 23.29
C GLU A 183 2.03 0.08 23.58
N PHE A 184 1.32 0.80 22.71
CA PHE A 184 -0.10 1.10 22.88
C PHE A 184 -1.00 0.26 21.98
N ILE A 185 -0.54 -0.13 20.78
CA ILE A 185 -1.35 -0.88 19.81
C ILE A 185 -0.98 -2.36 19.87
N GLU A 186 -1.89 -3.18 20.38
CA GLU A 186 -1.67 -4.62 20.55
C GLU A 186 -2.03 -5.40 19.28
N SER A 187 -3.17 -5.09 18.67
CA SER A 187 -3.58 -5.71 17.41
C SER A 187 -4.60 -4.89 16.64
N VAL A 188 -4.62 -5.07 15.33
CA VAL A 188 -5.61 -4.47 14.42
C VAL A 188 -6.27 -5.59 13.62
N ASP A 189 -7.59 -5.65 13.67
CA ASP A 189 -8.42 -6.55 12.87
C ASP A 189 -9.27 -5.74 11.89
N TYR A 190 -8.91 -5.84 10.61
CA TYR A 190 -9.63 -5.18 9.52
C TYR A 190 -10.96 -5.84 9.18
N ASP A 191 -11.10 -7.16 9.43
CA ASP A 191 -12.31 -7.91 9.08
C ASP A 191 -13.42 -7.56 10.06
N SER A 192 -13.10 -7.47 11.36
CA SER A 192 -14.05 -7.10 12.40
C SER A 192 -14.10 -5.59 12.71
N GLN A 193 -13.28 -4.78 12.02
CA GLN A 193 -13.08 -3.35 12.28
C GLN A 193 -12.82 -3.03 13.77
N ASN A 194 -11.86 -3.75 14.35
CA ASN A 194 -11.48 -3.59 15.75
C ASN A 194 -9.99 -3.25 15.90
N VAL A 195 -9.70 -2.34 16.82
CA VAL A 195 -8.34 -2.00 17.24
C VAL A 195 -8.23 -2.29 18.73
N ILE A 196 -7.32 -3.20 19.09
CA ILE A 196 -7.02 -3.54 20.49
C ILE A 196 -5.83 -2.71 20.93
N ILE A 197 -6.02 -1.96 22.02
CA ILE A 197 -4.99 -1.14 22.65
C ILE A 197 -4.66 -1.60 24.06
N SER A 198 -3.41 -1.43 24.48
CA SER A 198 -2.95 -1.65 25.85
C SER A 198 -2.53 -0.31 26.49
N PRO A 199 -3.50 0.47 26.99
CA PRO A 199 -3.17 1.77 27.55
C PRO A 199 -2.56 1.70 28.95
N ILE A 200 -1.77 2.72 29.28
CA ILE A 200 -1.27 2.93 30.64
C ILE A 200 -2.44 3.29 31.56
N GLU A 201 -2.41 2.79 32.80
CA GLU A 201 -3.39 3.15 33.84
C GLU A 201 -3.54 4.66 33.99
N GLY A 202 -4.79 5.14 34.03
CA GLY A 202 -5.12 6.57 34.23
C GLY A 202 -5.28 7.41 32.95
N LEU A 203 -5.14 6.83 31.75
CA LEU A 203 -5.29 7.54 30.48
C LEU A 203 -6.77 7.76 30.04
N PHE A 204 -7.74 7.08 30.66
CA PHE A 204 -9.17 7.10 30.30
C PHE A 204 -10.11 7.15 31.49
#